data_AF-A0A177SRB7-F1
#
_entry.id   AF-A0A177SRB7-F1
#
_cell.length_a   1.000
_cell.length_b   1.000
_cell.length_c   1.000
_cell.angle_alpha   90.00
_cell.angle_beta   90.00
_cell.angle_gamma   90.00
#
_symmetry.space_group_name_H-M   'P 1'
#
loop_
_entity.id
_entity.type
_entity.pdbx_description
1 polymer ?
#
loop_
_entity_poly.entity_id
_entity_poly.type
_entity_poly.pdbx_seq_one_letter_code
_entity_poly.pdbx_strand_id
1 'polypeptide(L)'
;MSLLDWRLPAVALLLGLGLGGAAAWKWQANEYQRQLAEQADVFQRERLDAALAVVDWNNTEQAKRTALEARLQAADKTHHQELTDAQQAQARLRDRLATADLRLSVLLASPAASVGGGGVSATPGAGGVVHGADRAQLDPAHAQRIIGITDDGDRGLIALKACQAYVRGIAL
;
A
#
# COMPACT_ATOMS: atom_id res chain seq x y z
N MET A 1 -44.50 -27.47 91.80
CA MET A 1 -43.50 -26.96 90.83
C MET A 1 -44.21 -26.86 89.51
N SER A 2 -44.55 -25.63 89.16
CA SER A 2 -45.59 -25.29 88.19
C SER A 2 -45.05 -25.48 86.78
N LEU A 3 -45.89 -25.93 85.84
CA LEU A 3 -45.54 -26.01 84.40
C LEU A 3 -45.01 -24.67 83.85
N LEU A 4 -45.32 -23.55 84.51
CA LEU A 4 -44.82 -22.21 84.18
C LEU A 4 -43.32 -22.02 84.49
N ASP A 5 -42.80 -22.68 85.53
CA ASP A 5 -41.41 -22.54 86.00
C ASP A 5 -40.42 -23.20 85.02
N TRP A 6 -40.85 -24.25 84.30
CA TRP A 6 -40.05 -24.94 83.28
C TRP A 6 -40.05 -24.24 81.90
N ARG A 7 -41.05 -23.38 81.63
CA ARG A 7 -41.17 -22.69 80.33
C ARG A 7 -40.13 -21.59 80.16
N LEU A 8 -39.77 -20.89 81.22
CA LEU A 8 -38.76 -19.82 81.20
C LEU A 8 -37.36 -20.33 80.78
N PRO A 9 -36.79 -21.40 81.40
CA PRO A 9 -35.52 -21.93 80.95
C PRO A 9 -35.61 -22.55 79.54
N ALA A 10 -36.75 -23.16 79.18
CA ALA A 10 -36.95 -23.70 77.83
C ALA A 10 -36.95 -22.60 76.75
N VAL A 11 -37.61 -21.47 76.99
CA VAL A 11 -37.62 -20.32 76.08
C VAL A 11 -36.25 -19.66 76.01
N ALA A 12 -35.54 -19.53 77.14
CA ALA A 12 -34.18 -19.01 77.17
C ALA A 12 -33.21 -19.88 76.36
N LEU A 13 -33.34 -21.21 76.46
CA LEU A 13 -32.55 -22.16 75.67
C LEU A 13 -32.82 -22.00 74.16
N LEU A 14 -34.10 -21.91 73.76
CA LEU A 14 -34.49 -21.74 72.37
C LEU A 14 -33.98 -20.41 71.79
N LEU A 15 -34.07 -19.32 72.56
CA LEU A 15 -33.53 -18.01 72.15
C LEU A 15 -32.01 -18.03 72.02
N GLY A 16 -31.31 -18.67 72.97
CA GLY A 16 -29.85 -18.83 72.92
C GLY A 16 -29.39 -19.61 71.68
N LEU A 17 -30.07 -20.72 71.36
CA LEU A 17 -29.81 -21.51 70.16
C LEU A 17 -30.10 -20.73 68.87
N GLY A 18 -31.21 -19.99 68.83
CA GLY A 18 -31.58 -19.17 67.67
C GLY A 18 -30.59 -18.03 67.41
N LEU A 19 -30.19 -17.30 68.45
CA LEU A 19 -29.21 -16.21 68.33
C LEU A 19 -27.81 -16.73 68.01
N GLY A 20 -27.39 -17.85 68.62
CA GLY A 20 -26.12 -18.50 68.32
C GLY A 20 -26.05 -19.00 66.87
N GLY A 21 -27.11 -19.67 66.40
CA GLY A 21 -27.23 -20.12 65.02
C GLY A 21 -27.22 -18.97 64.02
N ALA A 22 -27.95 -17.89 64.30
CA ALA A 22 -27.96 -16.70 63.45
C ALA A 22 -26.58 -16.01 63.40
N ALA A 23 -25.88 -15.92 64.53
CA ALA A 23 -24.55 -15.34 64.60
C ALA A 23 -23.52 -16.18 63.83
N ALA A 24 -23.52 -17.50 64.02
CA ALA A 24 -22.64 -18.42 63.30
C ALA A 24 -22.90 -18.37 61.78
N TRP A 25 -24.18 -18.35 61.37
CA TRP A 25 -24.56 -18.22 59.97
C TRP A 25 -24.08 -16.91 59.35
N LYS A 26 -24.28 -15.77 60.03
CA LYS A 26 -23.83 -14.46 59.54
C LYS A 26 -22.32 -14.39 59.40
N TRP A 27 -21.57 -14.96 60.35
CA TRP A 27 -20.11 -15.00 60.28
C TRP A 27 -19.64 -15.86 59.11
N GLN A 28 -20.21 -17.05 58.94
CA GLN A 28 -19.89 -17.96 57.85
C GLN A 28 -20.23 -17.34 56.48
N ALA A 29 -21.41 -16.73 56.35
CA ALA A 29 -21.82 -16.03 55.12
C ALA A 29 -20.88 -14.85 54.78
N ASN A 30 -20.42 -14.09 55.78
CA ASN A 30 -19.50 -12.98 55.56
C ASN A 30 -18.14 -13.46 55.04
N GLU A 31 -17.60 -14.53 55.62
CA GLU A 31 -16.32 -15.10 55.20
C GLU A 31 -16.40 -15.69 53.78
N TYR A 32 -17.48 -16.43 53.47
CA TYR A 32 -17.71 -16.93 52.12
C TYR A 32 -17.86 -15.80 51.09
N GLN A 33 -18.60 -14.75 51.44
CA GLN A 33 -18.80 -13.61 50.54
C GLN A 33 -17.48 -12.88 50.26
N ARG A 34 -16.60 -12.79 51.26
CA ARG A 34 -15.27 -12.22 51.09
C ARG A 34 -14.42 -13.05 50.12
N GLN A 35 -14.41 -14.38 50.29
CA GLN A 35 -13.67 -15.26 49.38
C GLN A 35 -14.21 -15.19 47.94
N LEU A 36 -15.52 -15.12 47.77
CA LEU A 36 -16.17 -14.92 46.47
C LEU A 36 -15.75 -13.58 45.84
N ALA A 37 -15.69 -12.51 46.62
CA ALA A 37 -15.26 -11.20 46.14
C ALA A 37 -13.78 -11.21 45.72
N GLU A 38 -12.90 -11.83 46.51
CA GLU A 38 -11.47 -11.95 46.18
C GLU A 38 -11.25 -12.78 44.91
N GLN A 39 -11.97 -13.90 44.73
CA GLN A 39 -11.91 -14.70 43.50
C GLN A 39 -12.44 -13.93 42.29
N ALA A 40 -13.56 -13.22 42.44
CA ALA A 40 -14.12 -12.39 41.38
C ALA A 40 -13.13 -11.31 40.94
N ASP A 41 -12.47 -10.64 41.90
CA ASP A 41 -11.46 -9.62 41.63
C ASP A 41 -10.26 -10.18 40.86
N VAL A 42 -9.71 -11.32 41.28
CA VAL A 42 -8.58 -11.96 40.59
C VAL A 42 -8.99 -12.34 39.17
N PHE A 43 -10.15 -12.97 39.00
CA PHE A 43 -10.65 -13.35 37.69
C PHE A 43 -10.88 -12.15 36.76
N GLN A 44 -11.41 -11.03 37.29
CA GLN A 44 -11.56 -9.80 36.50
C GLN A 44 -10.21 -9.23 36.10
N ARG A 45 -9.22 -9.19 37.00
CA ARG A 45 -7.86 -8.71 36.69
C ARG A 45 -7.20 -9.56 35.60
N GLU A 46 -7.25 -10.88 35.72
CA GLU A 46 -6.70 -11.78 34.70
C GLU A 46 -7.33 -11.55 33.33
N ARG A 47 -8.66 -11.35 33.28
CA ARG A 47 -9.35 -11.04 32.01
C ARG A 47 -8.97 -9.67 31.45
N LEU A 48 -8.80 -8.67 32.31
CA LEU A 48 -8.34 -7.34 31.90
C LEU A 48 -6.92 -7.40 31.36
N ASP A 49 -6.01 -8.08 32.04
CA ASP A 49 -4.62 -8.24 31.60
C ASP A 49 -4.54 -8.99 30.26
N ALA A 50 -5.32 -10.06 30.10
CA ALA A 50 -5.43 -10.78 28.83
C ALA A 50 -6.02 -9.90 27.71
N ALA A 51 -7.06 -9.11 28.00
CA ALA A 51 -7.65 -8.20 27.04
C ALA A 51 -6.68 -7.09 26.63
N LEU A 52 -5.96 -6.51 27.59
CA LEU A 52 -4.95 -5.48 27.33
C LEU A 52 -3.80 -6.02 26.48
N ALA A 53 -3.35 -7.25 26.74
CA ALA A 53 -2.32 -7.89 25.91
C ALA A 53 -2.77 -8.07 24.44
N VAL A 54 -4.02 -8.46 24.21
CA VAL A 54 -4.59 -8.57 22.86
C VAL A 54 -4.73 -7.20 22.20
N VAL A 55 -5.18 -6.19 22.94
CA VAL A 55 -5.30 -4.81 22.44
C VAL A 55 -3.93 -4.25 22.07
N ASP A 56 -2.91 -4.44 22.91
CA ASP A 56 -1.55 -4.00 22.64
C ASP A 56 -0.98 -4.67 21.38
N TRP A 57 -1.11 -5.99 21.28
CA TRP A 57 -0.74 -6.73 20.07
C TRP A 57 -1.42 -6.15 18.83
N ASN A 58 -2.74 -5.91 18.88
CA ASN A 58 -3.49 -5.38 17.75
C ASN A 58 -3.04 -3.95 17.37
N ASN A 59 -2.77 -3.11 18.37
CA ASN A 59 -2.25 -1.77 18.15
C ASN A 59 -0.88 -1.79 17.46
N THR A 60 0.00 -2.72 17.84
CA THR A 60 1.31 -2.85 17.18
C THR A 60 1.17 -3.29 15.71
N GLU A 61 0.27 -4.22 15.41
CA GLU A 61 0.00 -4.64 14.03
C GLU A 61 -0.65 -3.52 13.22
N GLN A 62 -1.60 -2.80 13.80
CA GLN A 62 -2.23 -1.65 13.14
C GLN A 62 -1.24 -0.52 12.88
N ALA A 63 -0.32 -0.25 13.80
CA ALA A 63 0.75 0.72 13.60
C ALA A 63 1.67 0.33 12.44
N LYS A 64 2.03 -0.95 12.32
CA LYS A 64 2.80 -1.47 11.18
C LYS A 64 2.05 -1.27 9.85
N ARG A 65 0.76 -1.61 9.81
CA ARG A 65 -0.09 -1.42 8.61
C ARG A 65 -0.16 0.05 8.20
N THR A 66 -0.45 0.93 9.15
CA THR A 66 -0.54 2.38 8.91
C THR A 66 0.79 2.94 8.40
N ALA A 67 1.92 2.50 8.97
CA ALA A 67 3.25 2.91 8.52
C ALA A 67 3.57 2.42 7.09
N LEU A 68 3.16 1.20 6.75
CA LEU A 68 3.26 0.65 5.39
C LEU A 68 2.38 1.43 4.40
N GLU A 69 1.12 1.68 4.76
CA GLU A 69 0.18 2.47 3.95
C GLU A 69 0.71 3.89 3.69
N ALA A 70 1.24 4.56 4.72
CA ALA A 70 1.82 5.89 4.57
C ALA A 70 3.03 5.88 3.62
N ARG A 71 3.88 4.85 3.68
CA ARG A 71 5.01 4.69 2.74
C ARG A 71 4.55 4.44 1.32
N LEU A 72 3.55 3.56 1.12
CA LEU A 72 2.97 3.30 -0.19
C LEU A 72 2.34 4.56 -0.79
N GLN A 73 1.53 5.28 -0.02
CA GLN A 73 0.94 6.55 -0.48
C GLN A 73 2.00 7.60 -0.83
N ALA A 74 3.08 7.70 -0.04
CA ALA A 74 4.17 8.62 -0.34
C ALA A 74 4.91 8.23 -1.63
N ALA A 75 5.17 6.93 -1.83
CA ALA A 75 5.79 6.41 -3.04
C ALA A 75 4.89 6.62 -4.26
N ASP A 76 3.61 6.28 -4.18
CA ASP A 76 2.63 6.46 -5.25
C ASP A 76 2.48 7.93 -5.63
N LYS A 77 2.43 8.84 -4.64
CA LYS A 77 2.38 10.28 -4.90
C LYS A 77 3.62 10.76 -5.64
N THR A 78 4.80 10.31 -5.22
CA THR A 78 6.08 10.67 -5.87
C THR A 78 6.11 10.14 -7.29
N HIS A 79 5.80 8.87 -7.50
CA HIS A 79 5.75 8.26 -8.82
C HIS A 79 4.71 8.92 -9.73
N HIS A 80 3.54 9.27 -9.21
CA HIS A 80 2.52 9.94 -10.00
C HIS A 80 2.95 11.36 -10.42
N GLN A 81 3.65 12.09 -9.55
CA GLN A 81 4.22 13.39 -9.87
C GLN A 81 5.32 13.25 -10.94
N GLU A 82 6.27 12.33 -10.75
CA GLU A 82 7.34 12.05 -11.74
C GLU A 82 6.77 11.67 -13.11
N LEU A 83 5.75 10.81 -13.15
CA LEU A 83 5.06 10.42 -14.38
C LEU A 83 4.38 11.62 -15.04
N THR A 84 3.68 12.45 -14.26
CA THR A 84 3.00 13.64 -14.77
C THR A 84 4.00 14.65 -15.33
N ASP A 85 5.10 14.89 -14.63
CA ASP A 85 6.16 15.82 -15.06
C ASP A 85 6.85 15.32 -16.33
N ALA A 86 7.16 14.02 -16.40
CA ALA A 86 7.73 13.40 -17.60
C ALA A 86 6.78 13.52 -18.80
N GLN A 87 5.48 13.26 -18.60
CA GLN A 87 4.46 13.43 -19.64
C GLN A 87 4.35 14.88 -20.12
N GLN A 88 4.38 15.85 -19.19
CA GLN A 88 4.38 17.26 -19.55
C GLN A 88 5.63 17.66 -20.34
N ALA A 89 6.81 17.18 -19.93
CA ALA A 89 8.05 17.44 -20.64
C ALA A 89 8.02 16.88 -22.07
N GLN A 90 7.52 15.64 -22.23
CA GLN A 90 7.33 15.04 -23.54
C GLN A 90 6.33 15.82 -24.39
N ALA A 91 5.20 16.26 -23.82
CA ALA A 91 4.22 17.08 -24.53
C ALA A 91 4.83 18.40 -25.01
N ARG A 92 5.63 19.08 -24.17
CA ARG A 92 6.37 20.29 -24.57
C ARG A 92 7.38 20.04 -25.68
N LEU A 93 8.10 18.91 -25.66
CA LEU A 93 9.02 18.54 -26.74
C LEU A 93 8.26 18.29 -28.06
N ARG A 94 7.10 17.62 -28.01
CA ARG A 94 6.25 17.41 -29.18
C ARG A 94 5.74 18.73 -29.75
N ASP A 95 5.36 19.66 -28.88
CA ASP A 95 4.91 21.00 -29.28
C ASP A 95 6.05 21.82 -29.90
N ARG A 96 7.28 21.71 -29.39
CA ARG A 96 8.48 22.33 -29.99
C ARG A 96 8.88 21.72 -31.33
N LEU A 97 8.71 20.40 -31.49
CA LEU A 97 8.83 19.71 -32.78
C LEU A 97 7.75 20.20 -33.76
N ALA A 98 6.54 20.50 -33.27
CA ALA A 98 5.46 21.08 -34.08
C ALA A 98 5.79 22.50 -34.56
N THR A 99 6.36 23.32 -33.67
CA THR A 99 6.59 24.75 -33.86
C THR A 99 7.94 25.09 -34.52
N ALA A 100 8.52 24.13 -35.26
CA ALA A 100 9.69 24.29 -36.14
C ALA A 100 11.05 24.56 -35.46
N ASP A 101 11.12 24.55 -34.12
CA ASP A 101 12.36 24.86 -33.36
C ASP A 101 13.32 23.66 -33.26
N LEU A 102 12.81 22.43 -33.42
CA LEU A 102 13.61 21.20 -33.58
C LEU A 102 13.32 20.54 -34.92
N ARG A 103 14.31 20.53 -35.83
CA ARG A 103 14.19 19.92 -37.16
C ARG A 103 14.77 18.51 -37.17
N LEU A 104 13.93 17.51 -37.47
CA LEU A 104 14.34 16.12 -37.54
C LEU A 104 15.10 15.88 -38.86
N SER A 105 16.39 15.58 -38.77
CA SER A 105 17.25 15.31 -39.94
C SER A 105 17.42 13.81 -40.12
N VAL A 106 17.04 13.31 -41.30
CA VAL A 106 17.20 11.90 -41.67
C VAL A 106 18.42 11.79 -42.59
N LEU A 107 19.32 10.84 -42.30
CA LEU A 107 20.41 10.48 -43.20
C LEU A 107 19.82 9.79 -44.43
N LEU A 108 20.01 10.33 -45.63
CA LEU A 108 19.66 9.61 -46.84
C LEU A 108 20.67 8.50 -47.03
N ALA A 109 20.18 7.27 -47.19
CA ALA A 109 20.98 6.20 -47.76
C ALA A 109 21.27 6.59 -49.22
N SER A 110 22.51 6.94 -49.53
CA SER A 110 22.93 7.22 -50.90
C SER A 110 23.03 5.89 -51.66
N PRO A 111 22.19 5.61 -52.68
CA PRO A 111 22.23 4.34 -53.40
C PRO A 111 23.50 4.17 -54.26
N ALA A 112 24.33 5.21 -54.40
CA ALA A 112 25.56 5.18 -55.18
C ALA A 112 26.69 4.35 -54.56
N ALA A 113 26.58 3.88 -53.31
CA ALA A 113 27.62 3.09 -52.65
C ALA A 113 27.43 1.56 -52.77
N SER A 114 26.33 1.08 -53.36
CA SER A 114 26.00 -0.36 -53.35
C SER A 114 25.86 -1.05 -54.71
N VAL A 115 26.07 -0.34 -55.82
CA VAL A 115 26.06 -0.97 -57.15
C VAL A 115 27.26 -0.45 -57.94
N GLY A 116 28.19 -1.35 -58.25
CA GLY A 116 29.36 -1.04 -59.06
C GLY A 116 28.97 -0.43 -60.41
N GLY A 117 29.58 0.69 -60.75
CA GLY A 117 29.41 1.36 -62.04
C GLY A 117 29.86 2.81 -61.95
N GLY A 118 30.97 3.14 -62.62
CA GLY A 118 31.74 4.37 -62.42
C GLY A 118 31.12 5.68 -62.91
N GLY A 119 31.73 6.78 -62.45
CA GLY A 119 31.58 8.17 -62.92
C GLY A 119 31.12 9.09 -61.80
N VAL A 120 31.74 10.23 -61.45
CA VAL A 120 32.90 10.97 -61.96
C VAL A 120 33.48 11.76 -60.77
N SER A 121 34.80 11.99 -60.79
CA SER A 121 35.54 12.71 -59.75
C SER A 121 35.21 14.20 -59.76
N ALA A 122 34.80 14.76 -58.61
CA ALA A 122 34.65 16.19 -58.41
C ALA A 122 35.89 16.77 -57.70
N THR A 123 36.37 17.88 -58.25
CA THR A 123 37.57 18.67 -57.96
C THR A 123 37.83 18.94 -56.46
N PRO A 124 39.07 18.83 -55.94
CA PRO A 124 39.37 19.14 -54.55
C PRO A 124 39.53 20.66 -54.34
N GLY A 125 38.59 21.27 -53.63
CA GLY A 125 38.64 22.64 -53.14
C GLY A 125 38.64 22.67 -51.61
N ALA A 126 39.49 23.52 -51.04
CA ALA A 126 39.89 23.64 -49.63
C ALA A 126 38.79 23.45 -48.55
N GLY A 127 39.18 22.77 -47.46
CA GLY A 127 38.53 22.83 -46.16
C GLY A 127 37.85 21.52 -45.77
N GLY A 128 38.48 20.76 -44.89
CA GLY A 128 37.95 19.51 -44.35
C GLY A 128 36.63 19.71 -43.61
N VAL A 129 35.52 19.53 -44.34
CA VAL A 129 34.24 19.12 -43.79
C VAL A 129 34.07 17.65 -44.15
N VAL A 130 34.00 16.81 -43.13
CA VAL A 130 33.71 15.38 -43.29
C VAL A 130 32.46 15.27 -44.15
N HIS A 131 32.53 14.53 -45.26
CA HIS A 131 31.36 14.14 -46.06
C HIS A 131 30.46 13.22 -45.19
N GLY A 132 29.76 13.80 -44.22
CA GLY A 132 28.65 13.13 -43.55
C GLY A 132 27.56 12.90 -44.60
N ALA A 133 27.04 11.68 -44.68
CA ALA A 133 26.01 11.31 -45.66
C ALA A 133 24.92 12.38 -45.75
N ASP A 134 24.49 12.72 -46.98
CA ASP A 134 23.49 13.76 -47.24
C ASP A 134 22.30 13.58 -46.28
N ARG A 135 21.94 14.63 -45.54
CA ARG A 135 20.80 14.63 -44.62
C ARG A 135 19.67 15.47 -45.21
N ALA A 136 18.48 14.89 -45.37
CA ALA A 136 17.27 15.61 -45.74
C ALA A 136 16.50 15.96 -44.46
N GLN A 137 15.98 17.19 -44.43
CA GLN A 137 15.03 17.61 -43.41
C GLN A 137 13.67 17.04 -43.77
N LEU A 138 13.04 16.35 -42.81
CA LEU A 138 11.69 15.83 -42.99
C LEU A 138 10.67 16.95 -42.74
N ASP A 139 9.61 17.00 -43.55
CA ASP A 139 8.50 17.94 -43.34
C ASP A 139 7.90 17.75 -41.92
N PRO A 140 7.68 18.83 -41.14
CA PRO A 140 7.20 18.73 -39.76
C PRO A 140 5.91 17.93 -39.60
N ALA A 141 4.95 18.05 -40.53
CA ALA A 141 3.68 17.32 -40.47
C ALA A 141 3.85 15.82 -40.81
N HIS A 142 4.83 15.46 -41.63
CA HIS A 142 5.23 14.07 -41.84
C HIS A 142 5.99 13.50 -40.64
N ALA A 143 6.93 14.25 -40.07
CA ALA A 143 7.69 13.84 -38.88
C ALA A 143 6.77 13.55 -37.68
N GLN A 144 5.78 14.41 -37.43
CA GLN A 144 4.78 14.19 -36.38
C GLN A 144 3.94 12.94 -36.59
N ARG A 145 3.53 12.65 -37.83
CA ARG A 145 2.76 11.44 -38.14
C ARG A 145 3.57 10.17 -37.89
N ILE A 146 4.84 10.14 -38.29
CA ILE A 146 5.72 8.99 -38.03
C ILE A 146 5.86 8.75 -36.51
N ILE A 147 6.15 9.81 -35.74
CA ILE A 147 6.28 9.71 -34.27
C ILE A 147 4.96 9.24 -33.63
N GLY A 148 3.81 9.76 -34.09
CA GLY A 148 2.50 9.34 -33.61
C GLY A 148 2.23 7.84 -33.82
N ILE A 149 2.52 7.33 -35.02
CA ILE A 149 2.36 5.90 -35.34
C ILE A 149 3.25 5.03 -34.45
N THR A 150 4.51 5.42 -34.23
CA THR A 150 5.40 4.66 -33.32
C THR A 150 4.96 4.69 -31.87
N ASP A 151 4.47 5.83 -31.40
CA ASP A 151 4.00 6.03 -30.03
C ASP A 151 2.70 5.26 -29.74
N ASP A 152 1.78 5.19 -30.71
CA ASP A 152 0.56 4.37 -30.61
C ASP A 152 0.89 2.87 -30.72
N GLY A 153 1.86 2.51 -31.56
CA GLY A 153 2.35 1.14 -31.70
C GLY A 153 2.98 0.60 -30.40
N ASP A 154 3.83 1.40 -29.76
CA ASP A 154 4.47 1.02 -28.49
C ASP A 154 3.44 0.85 -27.37
N ARG A 155 2.47 1.77 -27.28
CA ARG A 155 1.32 1.65 -26.36
C ARG A 155 0.50 0.38 -26.60
N GLY A 156 0.28 0.01 -27.86
CA GLY A 156 -0.40 -1.24 -28.23
C GLY A 156 0.36 -2.49 -27.79
N LEU A 157 1.69 -2.51 -27.96
CA LEU A 157 2.54 -3.63 -27.52
C LEU A 157 2.57 -3.78 -26.00
N ILE A 158 2.63 -2.66 -25.26
CA ILE A 158 2.54 -2.65 -23.80
C ILE A 158 1.20 -3.24 -23.34
N ALA A 159 0.08 -2.81 -23.95
CA ALA A 159 -1.24 -3.31 -23.63
C ALA A 159 -1.37 -4.83 -23.90
N LEU A 160 -0.87 -5.30 -25.04
CA LEU A 160 -0.86 -6.73 -25.36
C LEU A 160 -0.05 -7.53 -24.34
N LYS A 161 1.13 -7.03 -23.96
CA LYS A 161 1.99 -7.68 -22.95
C LYS A 161 1.29 -7.77 -21.59
N ALA A 162 0.55 -6.73 -21.21
CA ALA A 162 -0.26 -6.74 -19.99
C ALA A 162 -1.39 -7.79 -20.06
N CYS A 163 -2.12 -7.89 -21.19
CA CYS A 163 -3.12 -8.93 -21.39
C CYS A 163 -2.52 -10.34 -21.33
N GLN A 164 -1.36 -10.56 -21.94
CA GLN A 164 -0.66 -11.85 -21.89
C GLN A 164 -0.22 -12.23 -20.47
N ALA A 165 0.26 -11.26 -19.68
CA ALA A 165 0.62 -11.48 -18.29
C ALA A 165 -0.60 -11.85 -17.45
N TYR A 166 -1.73 -11.16 -17.63
CA TYR A 166 -2.99 -11.46 -16.96
C TYR A 166 -3.46 -12.89 -17.25
N VAL A 167 -3.52 -13.30 -18.52
CA VAL A 167 -3.93 -14.65 -18.91
C VAL A 167 -3.02 -15.72 -18.29
N ARG A 168 -1.70 -15.49 -18.26
CA ARG A 168 -0.75 -16.43 -17.62
C ARG A 168 -0.92 -16.51 -16.11
N GLY A 169 -1.29 -15.42 -15.45
CA GLY A 169 -1.50 -15.39 -14.00
C GLY A 169 -2.77 -16.10 -13.53
N ILE A 170 -3.79 -16.21 -14.39
CA ILE A 170 -5.04 -16.93 -14.08
C ILE A 170 -4.93 -18.42 -14.43
N ALA A 171 -4.04 -18.77 -15.35
CA ALA A 171 -3.79 -20.16 -15.77
C ALA A 171 -2.85 -20.94 -14.83
N LEU A 172 -2.41 -20.31 -13.73
CA LEU A 172 -1.57 -20.87 -12.66
C LEU A 172 -2.41 -21.04 -11.39
#